data_AF-A0A528B377-F1
#
_entry.id   AF-A0A528B377-F1
#
_cell.length_a   1.000
_cell.length_b   1.000
_cell.length_c   1.000
_cell.angle_alpha   90.00
_cell.angle_beta   90.00
_cell.angle_gamma   90.00
#
_symmetry.space_group_name_H-M   'P 1'
#
loop_
_entity.id
_entity.type
_entity.pdbx_description
1 polymer ?
#
loop_
_entity_poly.entity_id
_entity_poly.type
_entity_poly.pdbx_seq_one_letter_code
_entity_poly.pdbx_strand_id
1 'polypeptide(L)'
;DMCVIADEDGVESIAGIMGGEHSGCDENTTDVLIESALWDPITTARTGRTLGIISDARYRFERGVDPEFMVPGVELATKLVLDFCGGTPTEIEVAGYAGHKPKIVSFPLSEVKRLTGIEVPRDESLAILSRLGFKPQGAKGWRGSRPWAPLC
;
A
#
# COMPACT_ATOMS: atom_id res chain seq x y z
N ASP A 1 3.91 -19.93 8.69
CA ASP A 1 5.06 -19.25 8.04
C ASP A 1 5.03 -17.76 8.34
N MET A 2 6.20 -17.22 8.69
CA MET A 2 6.47 -15.80 8.94
C MET A 2 7.43 -15.31 7.85
N CYS A 3 7.18 -14.12 7.29
CA CYS A 3 8.05 -13.52 6.29
C CYS A 3 9.13 -12.68 6.98
N VAL A 4 10.35 -12.80 6.50
CA VAL A 4 11.52 -12.07 7.01
C VAL A 4 12.31 -11.49 5.84
N ILE A 5 13.06 -10.43 6.12
CA ILE A 5 14.11 -9.93 5.24
C ILE A 5 15.42 -10.46 5.82
N ALA A 6 16.27 -10.99 4.94
CA ALA A 6 17.49 -11.67 5.34
C ALA A 6 18.55 -11.53 4.24
N ASP A 7 19.80 -11.58 4.65
CA ASP A 7 20.97 -11.66 3.78
C ASP A 7 21.77 -12.94 4.07
N GLU A 8 23.05 -12.97 3.72
CA GLU A 8 23.94 -14.12 3.97
C GLU A 8 24.30 -14.28 5.45
N ASP A 9 24.24 -13.20 6.24
CA ASP A 9 24.64 -13.15 7.64
C ASP A 9 23.47 -13.40 8.60
N GLY A 10 22.23 -13.18 8.15
CA GLY A 10 21.05 -13.61 8.90
C GLY A 10 19.78 -12.84 8.59
N VAL A 11 18.89 -12.80 9.59
CA VAL A 11 17.62 -12.09 9.51
C VAL A 11 17.80 -10.63 9.91
N GLU A 12 17.48 -9.74 8.99
CA GLU A 12 17.53 -8.29 9.17
C GLU A 12 16.23 -7.75 9.78
N SER A 13 15.07 -8.29 9.38
CA SER A 13 13.79 -7.78 9.88
C SER A 13 12.64 -8.77 9.78
N ILE A 14 11.59 -8.48 10.55
CA ILE A 14 10.28 -9.10 10.37
C ILE A 14 9.51 -8.24 9.36
N ALA A 15 9.40 -8.76 8.14
CA ALA A 15 8.86 -8.06 6.98
C ALA A 15 7.51 -7.38 7.27
N GLY A 16 7.46 -6.06 7.07
CA GLY A 16 6.26 -5.24 7.27
C GLY A 16 5.82 -5.09 8.74
N ILE A 17 6.66 -5.45 9.71
CA ILE A 17 6.31 -5.41 11.13
C ILE A 17 7.35 -4.64 11.93
N MET A 18 8.61 -5.07 11.94
CA MET A 18 9.65 -4.48 12.78
C MET A 18 11.04 -4.75 12.20
N GLY A 19 11.89 -3.71 12.19
CA GLY A 19 13.31 -3.84 11.89
C GLY A 19 14.06 -4.62 12.98
N GLY A 20 15.18 -5.23 12.61
CA GLY A 20 16.12 -5.82 13.56
C GLY A 20 16.95 -4.76 14.25
N GLU A 21 17.50 -5.13 15.41
CA GLU A 21 18.41 -4.24 16.16
C GLU A 21 19.74 -4.04 15.44
N HIS A 22 20.28 -5.10 14.82
CA HIS A 22 21.55 -5.06 14.07
C HIS A 22 21.49 -4.14 12.84
N SER A 23 20.34 -4.14 12.14
CA SER A 23 20.12 -3.37 10.92
C SER A 23 19.59 -1.95 11.18
N GLY A 24 19.39 -1.59 12.45
CA GLY A 24 18.78 -0.33 12.84
C GLY A 24 19.75 0.84 12.68
N CYS A 25 19.22 1.99 12.25
CA CYS A 25 20.02 3.21 12.22
C CYS A 25 20.26 3.76 13.64
N ASP A 26 21.47 4.20 13.90
CA ASP A 26 21.93 4.84 15.13
C ASP A 26 22.60 6.20 14.83
N GLU A 27 23.19 6.84 15.85
CA GLU A 27 23.90 8.12 15.69
C GLU A 27 25.17 8.04 14.83
N ASN A 28 25.68 6.85 14.56
CA ASN A 28 26.89 6.61 13.79
C ASN A 28 26.60 6.25 12.33
N THR A 29 25.33 6.08 11.97
CA THR A 29 24.91 5.66 10.64
C THR A 29 25.17 6.76 9.60
N THR A 30 25.96 6.43 8.58
CA THR A 30 26.31 7.33 7.46
C THR A 30 25.58 6.99 6.17
N ASP A 31 25.29 5.71 5.97
CA ASP A 31 24.71 5.16 4.75
C ASP A 31 23.42 4.43 5.12
N VAL A 32 22.34 4.72 4.38
CA VAL A 32 21.01 4.16 4.67
C VAL A 32 20.44 3.46 3.45
N LEU A 33 19.87 2.28 3.68
CA LEU A 33 19.03 1.59 2.71
C LEU A 33 17.57 1.94 3.00
N ILE A 34 16.87 2.50 2.01
CA ILE A 34 15.45 2.85 2.14
C ILE A 34 14.61 1.76 1.50
N GLU A 35 13.82 1.07 2.32
CA GLU A 35 12.87 0.06 1.85
C GLU A 35 11.46 0.66 1.68
N SER A 36 10.84 0.42 0.52
CA SER A 36 9.41 0.58 0.30
C SER A 36 8.88 -0.69 -0.36
N ALA A 37 8.15 -1.50 0.41
CA ALA A 37 7.76 -2.84 0.01
C ALA A 37 6.26 -3.13 0.18
N LEU A 38 5.81 -4.23 -0.42
CA LEU A 38 4.43 -4.72 -0.32
C LEU A 38 4.43 -6.11 0.30
N TRP A 39 3.64 -6.29 1.35
CA TRP A 39 3.55 -7.53 2.11
C TRP A 39 2.15 -8.12 2.03
N ASP A 40 2.05 -9.46 2.13
CA ASP A 40 0.75 -10.13 2.23
C ASP A 40 0.05 -9.75 3.55
N PRO A 41 -1.11 -9.06 3.51
CA PRO A 41 -1.76 -8.54 4.70
C PRO A 41 -2.11 -9.62 5.73
N ILE A 42 -2.49 -10.82 5.25
CA ILE A 42 -2.89 -11.94 6.11
C ILE A 42 -1.67 -12.48 6.88
N THR A 43 -0.55 -12.66 6.19
CA THR A 43 0.71 -13.13 6.77
C THR A 43 1.27 -12.10 7.76
N THR A 44 1.23 -10.81 7.42
CA THR A 44 1.62 -9.73 8.34
C THR A 44 0.74 -9.73 9.60
N ALA A 45 -0.59 -9.82 9.44
CA ALA A 45 -1.52 -9.87 10.57
C ALA A 45 -1.27 -11.08 11.48
N ARG A 46 -1.05 -12.26 10.88
CA ARG A 46 -0.78 -13.51 11.61
C ARG A 46 0.53 -13.41 12.38
N THR A 47 1.62 -13.02 11.72
CA THR A 47 2.94 -12.90 12.34
C THR A 47 2.93 -11.90 13.49
N GLY A 48 2.33 -10.72 13.29
CA GLY A 48 2.22 -9.69 14.33
C GLY A 48 1.43 -10.14 15.56
N ARG A 49 0.34 -10.90 15.37
CA ARG A 49 -0.42 -11.50 16.48
C ARG A 49 0.37 -12.56 17.21
N THR A 50 1.04 -13.46 16.48
CA THR A 50 1.83 -14.54 17.07
C THR A 50 2.97 -13.99 17.93
N LEU A 51 3.65 -12.94 17.47
CA LEU A 51 4.78 -12.34 18.19
C LEU A 51 4.36 -11.28 19.22
N GLY A 52 3.08 -10.90 19.27
CA GLY A 52 2.58 -9.85 20.16
C GLY A 52 3.08 -8.44 19.82
N ILE A 53 3.65 -8.22 18.63
CA ILE A 53 4.23 -6.93 18.22
C ILE A 53 3.16 -6.05 17.61
N ILE A 54 2.99 -4.85 18.15
CA ILE A 54 2.08 -3.82 17.60
C ILE A 54 2.94 -2.66 17.14
N SER A 55 2.96 -2.41 15.83
CA SER A 55 3.69 -1.29 15.21
C SER A 55 2.81 -0.59 14.19
N ASP A 56 3.18 0.65 13.89
CA ASP A 56 2.54 1.49 12.89
C ASP A 56 2.62 0.88 11.47
N ALA A 57 3.74 0.23 11.17
CA ALA A 57 3.94 -0.50 9.91
C ALA A 57 2.98 -1.69 9.83
N ARG A 58 2.97 -2.55 10.86
CA ARG A 58 2.08 -3.71 10.93
C ARG A 58 0.62 -3.29 10.77
N TYR A 59 0.19 -2.25 11.50
CA TYR A 59 -1.19 -1.75 11.47
C TYR A 59 -1.67 -1.39 10.06
N ARG A 60 -0.79 -0.76 9.27
CA ARG A 60 -1.06 -0.38 7.88
C ARG A 60 -1.03 -1.60 6.96
N PHE A 61 0.04 -2.40 7.01
CA PHE A 61 0.19 -3.55 6.12
C PHE A 61 -0.88 -4.63 6.33
N GLU A 62 -1.33 -4.87 7.57
CA GLU A 62 -2.38 -5.87 7.84
C GLU A 62 -3.76 -5.49 7.26
N ARG A 63 -3.96 -4.22 6.89
CA ARG A 63 -5.18 -3.69 6.21
C ARG A 63 -4.99 -3.54 4.70
N GLY A 64 -3.80 -3.88 4.21
CA GLY A 64 -3.36 -3.56 2.87
C GLY A 64 -2.87 -2.11 2.76
N VAL A 65 -1.89 -1.91 1.90
CA VAL A 65 -1.39 -0.60 1.48
C VAL A 65 -1.53 -0.46 -0.03
N ASP A 66 -1.47 0.78 -0.53
CA ASP A 66 -1.54 1.06 -1.96
C ASP A 66 -0.34 0.48 -2.72
N PRO A 67 -0.51 -0.56 -3.56
CA PRO A 67 0.57 -1.11 -4.35
C PRO A 67 1.13 -0.12 -5.36
N GLU A 68 0.33 0.86 -5.82
CA GLU A 68 0.80 1.89 -6.75
C GLU A 68 1.63 2.97 -6.05
N PHE A 69 1.59 3.04 -4.71
CA PHE A 69 2.35 4.01 -3.92
C PHE A 69 3.75 3.53 -3.51
N MET A 70 4.11 2.27 -3.79
CA MET A 70 5.42 1.72 -3.42
C MET A 70 6.60 2.54 -3.98
N VAL A 71 6.61 2.80 -5.29
CA VAL A 71 7.67 3.59 -5.95
C VAL A 71 7.63 5.08 -5.56
N PRO A 72 6.46 5.77 -5.59
CA PRO A 72 6.37 7.12 -5.05
C PRO A 72 6.79 7.24 -3.58
N GLY A 73 6.55 6.20 -2.78
CA GLY A 73 6.89 6.16 -1.36
C GLY A 73 8.39 6.19 -1.10
N VAL A 74 9.18 5.38 -1.84
CA VAL A 74 10.65 5.41 -1.72
C VAL A 74 11.22 6.74 -2.21
N GLU A 75 10.70 7.29 -3.30
CA GLU A 75 11.10 8.62 -3.81
C GLU A 75 10.88 9.72 -2.77
N LEU A 76 9.72 9.72 -2.10
CA LEU A 76 9.41 10.68 -1.04
C LEU A 76 10.30 10.49 0.18
N ALA A 77 10.55 9.25 0.60
CA ALA A 77 11.45 8.95 1.72
C ALA A 77 12.89 9.40 1.41
N THR A 78 13.41 9.08 0.22
CA THR A 78 14.72 9.54 -0.27
C THR A 78 14.80 11.06 -0.27
N LYS A 79 13.77 11.75 -0.78
CA LYS A 79 13.73 13.21 -0.76
C LYS A 79 13.80 13.77 0.67
N LEU A 80 13.06 13.19 1.62
CA LEU A 80 13.10 13.63 3.01
C LEU A 80 14.50 13.44 3.62
N VAL A 81 15.16 12.32 3.33
CA VAL A 81 16.55 12.11 3.77
C VAL A 81 17.47 13.18 3.17
N LEU A 82 17.36 13.51 1.90
CA LEU A 82 18.17 14.56 1.27
C LEU A 82 17.90 15.95 1.87
N ASP A 83 16.63 16.29 2.08
CA ASP A 83 16.21 17.60 2.60
C ASP A 83 16.71 17.82 4.05
N PHE A 84 16.79 16.77 4.88
CA PHE A 84 17.14 16.89 6.30
C PHE A 84 18.57 16.44 6.65
N CYS A 85 19.10 15.45 5.95
CA CYS A 85 20.38 14.81 6.27
C CYS A 85 21.44 15.03 5.18
N GLY A 86 21.03 15.36 3.95
CA GLY A 86 21.91 15.43 2.78
C GLY A 86 22.28 14.03 2.26
N GLY A 87 23.45 13.92 1.62
CA GLY A 87 23.94 12.67 1.01
C GLY A 87 23.78 12.63 -0.51
N THR A 88 23.97 11.45 -1.09
CA THR A 88 23.85 11.21 -2.55
C THR A 88 23.01 9.96 -2.78
N PRO A 89 21.84 10.06 -3.43
CA PRO A 89 21.00 8.90 -3.66
C PRO A 89 21.54 8.03 -4.79
N THR A 90 21.30 6.72 -4.70
CA THR A 90 21.51 5.78 -5.82
C THR A 90 20.23 5.64 -6.65
N GLU A 91 20.32 4.91 -7.76
CA GLU A 91 19.14 4.52 -8.52
C GLU A 91 18.23 3.58 -7.70
N ILE A 92 16.93 3.65 -7.95
CA ILE A 92 15.95 2.77 -7.31
C ILE A 92 15.94 1.43 -8.03
N GLU A 93 16.10 0.37 -7.26
CA GLU A 93 15.91 -1.00 -7.72
C GLU A 93 14.50 -1.50 -7.37
N VAL A 94 13.76 -1.98 -8.37
CA VAL A 94 12.41 -2.52 -8.18
C VAL A 94 12.40 -4.01 -8.53
N ALA A 95 12.20 -4.85 -7.51
CA ALA A 95 12.13 -6.30 -7.66
C ALA A 95 10.71 -6.84 -7.35
N GLY A 96 10.29 -7.87 -8.09
CA GLY A 96 9.07 -8.63 -7.78
C GLY A 96 7.72 -7.93 -8.02
N TYR A 97 7.70 -6.66 -8.42
CA TYR A 97 6.46 -5.92 -8.66
C TYR A 97 5.94 -6.10 -10.10
N ALA A 98 4.82 -6.81 -10.24
CA ALA A 98 4.18 -7.06 -11.54
C ALA A 98 3.16 -5.98 -11.98
N GLY A 99 3.05 -4.88 -11.21
CA GLY A 99 2.03 -3.86 -11.42
C GLY A 99 0.67 -4.22 -10.80
N HIS A 100 0.00 -3.21 -10.23
CA HIS A 100 -1.37 -3.37 -9.77
C HIS A 100 -2.33 -3.54 -10.96
N LYS A 101 -3.24 -4.50 -10.84
CA LYS A 101 -4.35 -4.68 -11.79
C LYS A 101 -5.64 -4.23 -11.13
N PRO A 102 -6.18 -3.06 -11.51
CA PRO A 102 -7.43 -2.56 -10.98
C PRO A 102 -8.57 -3.56 -11.15
N LYS A 103 -9.32 -3.80 -10.07
CA LYS A 103 -10.53 -4.62 -10.15
C LYS A 103 -11.61 -3.86 -10.91
N ILE A 104 -12.17 -4.50 -11.94
CA ILE A 104 -13.36 -4.01 -12.62
C ILE A 104 -14.59 -4.58 -11.94
N VAL A 105 -15.47 -3.71 -11.46
CA VAL A 105 -16.73 -4.11 -10.84
C VAL A 105 -17.89 -3.72 -11.77
N SER A 106 -19.01 -4.44 -11.70
CA SER A 106 -20.27 -4.00 -12.31
C SER A 106 -21.18 -3.40 -11.25
N PHE A 107 -21.69 -2.20 -11.51
CA PHE A 107 -22.44 -1.39 -10.56
C PHE A 107 -23.64 -0.77 -11.25
N PRO A 108 -24.80 -1.47 -11.24
CA PRO A 108 -26.04 -0.90 -11.72
C PRO A 108 -26.46 0.24 -10.79
N LEU A 109 -26.64 1.46 -11.31
CA LEU A 109 -27.03 2.61 -10.49
C LEU A 109 -28.40 2.42 -9.79
N SER A 110 -29.25 1.55 -10.33
CA SER A 110 -30.50 1.13 -9.70
C SER A 110 -30.30 0.49 -8.31
N GLU A 111 -29.14 -0.10 -8.06
CA GLU A 111 -28.81 -0.71 -6.76
C GLU A 111 -28.75 0.32 -5.63
N VAL A 112 -28.43 1.58 -5.93
CA VAL A 112 -28.42 2.66 -4.93
C VAL A 112 -29.83 2.80 -4.33
N LYS A 113 -30.84 3.04 -5.17
CA LYS A 113 -32.23 3.15 -4.72
C LYS A 113 -32.76 1.86 -4.10
N ARG A 114 -32.39 0.70 -4.64
CA ARG A 114 -32.83 -0.61 -4.13
C ARG A 114 -32.29 -0.90 -2.73
N LEU A 115 -31.04 -0.56 -2.44
CA LEU A 115 -30.36 -0.89 -1.19
C LEU A 115 -30.53 0.19 -0.11
N THR A 116 -30.58 1.46 -0.49
CA THR A 116 -30.60 2.59 0.46
C THR A 116 -31.93 3.34 0.49
N GLY A 117 -32.80 3.13 -0.51
CA GLY A 117 -34.02 3.93 -0.71
C GLY A 117 -33.77 5.32 -1.29
N ILE A 118 -32.51 5.72 -1.48
CA ILE A 118 -32.14 7.07 -1.94
C ILE A 118 -32.11 7.10 -3.46
N GLU A 119 -32.82 8.07 -4.04
CA GLU A 119 -32.77 8.35 -5.45
C GLU A 119 -31.65 9.36 -5.75
N VAL A 120 -30.61 8.90 -6.46
CA VAL A 120 -29.49 9.73 -6.88
C VAL A 120 -29.51 9.81 -8.41
N PRO A 121 -29.57 11.02 -9.00
CA PRO A 121 -29.44 11.19 -10.44
C PRO A 121 -28.19 10.51 -11.00
N ARG A 122 -28.27 10.04 -12.25
CA ARG A 122 -27.17 9.34 -12.91
C ARG A 122 -25.87 10.14 -12.91
N ASP A 123 -25.96 11.40 -13.32
CA ASP A 123 -24.77 12.24 -13.49
C ASP A 123 -24.10 12.55 -12.14
N GLU A 124 -24.91 12.73 -11.09
CA GLU A 124 -24.41 12.88 -9.72
C GLU A 124 -23.72 11.60 -9.23
N SER A 125 -24.32 10.43 -9.47
CA SER A 125 -23.70 9.14 -9.13
C SER A 125 -22.33 8.96 -9.80
N LEU A 126 -22.23 9.30 -11.09
CA LEU A 126 -20.98 9.20 -11.84
C LEU A 126 -19.94 10.22 -11.36
N ALA A 127 -20.37 11.44 -11.02
CA ALA A 127 -19.50 12.47 -10.46
C ALA A 127 -18.93 12.06 -9.09
N ILE A 128 -19.76 11.50 -8.20
CA ILE A 128 -19.32 10.99 -6.89
C ILE A 128 -18.29 9.88 -7.08
N LEU A 129 -18.57 8.89 -7.93
CA LEU A 129 -17.64 7.79 -8.21
C LEU A 129 -16.30 8.31 -8.75
N SER A 130 -16.33 9.30 -9.65
CA SER A 130 -15.13 9.91 -10.22
C SER A 130 -14.31 10.65 -9.16
N ARG A 131 -14.96 11.39 -8.24
CA ARG A 131 -14.30 12.06 -7.10
C ARG A 131 -13.68 11.07 -6.10
N LEU A 132 -14.24 9.87 -5.98
CA LEU A 132 -13.69 8.77 -5.19
C LEU A 132 -12.56 8.02 -5.90
N GLY A 133 -12.14 8.48 -7.09
CA GLY A 133 -11.05 7.92 -7.87
C GLY A 133 -11.44 6.82 -8.85
N PHE A 134 -12.70 6.36 -8.87
CA PHE A 134 -13.13 5.38 -9.87
C PHE A 134 -13.11 6.00 -11.28
N LYS A 135 -12.94 5.17 -12.30
CA LYS A 135 -13.07 5.57 -13.70
C LYS A 135 -14.36 4.98 -14.30
N PRO A 136 -15.50 5.69 -14.30
CA PRO A 136 -16.74 5.16 -14.84
C PRO A 136 -16.69 5.01 -16.36
N GLN A 137 -17.03 3.84 -16.88
CA GLN A 137 -17.19 3.60 -18.32
C GLN A 137 -18.70 3.38 -18.63
N GLY A 138 -19.30 4.17 -19.54
CA GLY A 138 -20.73 4.08 -19.94
C GLY A 138 -21.01 3.00 -21.00
N ALA A 139 -22.23 2.61 -21.40
CA ALA A 139 -23.58 3.17 -21.24
C ALA A 139 -24.71 2.10 -21.11
N LYS A 140 -24.36 0.82 -20.91
CA LYS A 140 -25.29 -0.29 -20.61
C LYS A 140 -24.58 -1.28 -19.68
N GLY A 141 -24.67 -1.04 -18.38
CA GLY A 141 -23.88 -1.72 -17.37
C GLY A 141 -22.52 -1.03 -17.16
N TRP A 142 -22.26 -0.61 -15.92
CA TRP A 142 -21.00 0.00 -15.53
C TRP A 142 -19.89 -1.07 -15.48
N ARG A 143 -18.70 -0.68 -15.93
CA ARG A 143 -17.44 -1.39 -15.72
C ARG A 143 -16.43 -0.33 -15.28
N GLY A 144 -16.22 -0.18 -13.97
CA GLY A 144 -15.24 0.77 -13.44
C GLY A 144 -14.03 0.06 -12.87
N SER A 145 -12.84 0.53 -13.23
CA SER A 145 -11.60 0.20 -12.53
C SER A 145 -11.47 1.07 -11.28
N ARG A 146 -11.20 0.47 -10.12
CA ARG A 146 -10.88 1.19 -8.89
C ARG A 146 -9.36 1.40 -8.80
N PRO A 147 -8.84 2.62 -8.52
CA PRO A 147 -7.52 2.75 -7.89
C PRO A 147 -7.53 1.95 -6.59
N TRP A 148 -6.36 1.63 -6.05
CA TRP A 148 -6.33 0.88 -4.82
C TRP A 148 -7.22 1.53 -3.74
N ALA A 149 -8.11 0.72 -3.17
CA ALA A 149 -8.84 1.09 -1.96
C ALA A 149 -8.89 -0.15 -1.08
N PRO A 150 -8.39 -0.08 0.16
CA PRO A 150 -8.56 -1.17 1.10
C PRO A 150 -10.08 -1.36 1.26
N LEU A 151 -10.52 -2.62 1.20
CA LEU A 151 -11.88 -2.97 1.60
C LEU A 151 -11.97 -2.67 3.10
N CYS A 152 -12.48 -1.49 3.44
CA CYS A 152 -13.22 -1.34 4.69
C CYS A 152 -14.49 -2.20 4.62
#